data_AF-A0A660RD58-F1
#
_entry.id   AF-A0A660RD58-F1
#
_cell.length_a   1.000
_cell.length_b   1.000
_cell.length_c   1.000
_cell.angle_alpha   90.00
_cell.angle_beta   90.00
_cell.angle_gamma   90.00
#
_symmetry.space_group_name_H-M   'P 1'
#
loop_
_entity.id
_entity.type
_entity.pdbx_description
1 polymer ?
#
loop_
_entity_poly.entity_id
_entity_poly.type
_entity_poly.pdbx_seq_one_letter_code
_entity_poly.pdbx_strand_id
1 'polypeptide(L)'
;MFVGMTDLEGINEAKFKIRKFDWFGKIVERMERNLKKLVGIKMNIPKERGKAFHDVCPHDHNRLIFDPFDPKNRRCTKCGRNFESYEYYLSWVRQFHEWLGNRMIEAGI
;
A
#
# COMPACT_ATOMS: atom_id res chain seq x y z
N MET A 1 19.58 1.50 19.44
CA MET A 1 19.89 0.09 19.09
C MET A 1 18.55 -0.65 19.07
N PHE A 2 17.92 -0.79 17.90
CA PHE A 2 16.62 -1.45 17.76
C PHE A 2 16.85 -2.97 17.86
N VAL A 3 16.63 -3.55 19.04
CA VAL A 3 16.56 -5.01 19.22
C VAL A 3 15.13 -5.43 18.87
N GLY A 4 14.85 -5.49 17.57
CA GLY A 4 13.60 -6.01 17.03
C GLY A 4 13.88 -7.29 16.24
N MET A 5 14.60 -8.24 16.84
CA MET A 5 14.81 -9.55 16.25
C MET A 5 13.81 -10.50 16.90
N THR A 6 12.86 -10.98 16.10
CA THR A 6 11.98 -12.12 16.38
C THR A 6 12.78 -13.27 17.00
N ASP A 7 12.80 -13.33 18.32
CA ASP A 7 13.33 -14.48 19.04
C ASP A 7 12.32 -15.63 18.97
N LEU A 8 12.82 -16.86 19.11
CA LEU A 8 11.97 -18.05 19.10
C LEU A 8 10.92 -18.00 20.22
N GLU A 9 11.23 -17.28 21.31
CA GLU A 9 10.35 -17.05 22.44
C GLU A 9 9.12 -16.22 22.05
N GLY A 10 9.31 -15.07 21.40
CA GLY A 10 8.21 -14.22 20.92
C GLY A 10 7.34 -14.93 19.88
N ILE A 11 7.93 -15.77 19.01
CA ILE A 11 7.18 -16.61 18.07
C ILE A 11 6.31 -17.63 18.81
N ASN A 12 6.86 -18.27 19.86
CA ASN A 12 6.13 -19.26 20.65
C ASN A 12 5.01 -18.62 21.47
N GLU A 13 5.23 -17.44 22.03
CA GLU A 13 4.22 -16.66 22.73
C GLU A 13 3.08 -16.26 21.78
N ALA A 14 3.40 -15.80 20.56
CA ALA A 14 2.41 -15.48 19.54
C ALA A 14 1.58 -16.71 19.15
N LYS A 15 2.22 -17.86 18.92
CA LYS A 15 1.54 -19.14 18.64
C LYS A 15 0.61 -19.56 19.77
N PHE A 16 1.04 -19.38 21.02
CA PHE A 16 0.21 -19.65 22.18
C PHE A 16 -1.02 -18.73 22.22
N LYS A 17 -0.85 -17.42 22.01
CA LYS A 17 -1.95 -16.45 21.96
C LYS A 17 -2.94 -16.74 20.84
N ILE A 18 -2.46 -17.15 19.66
CA ILE A 18 -3.31 -17.56 18.51
C ILE A 18 -4.20 -18.74 18.89
N ARG A 19 -3.65 -19.74 19.59
CA ARG A 19 -4.41 -20.94 20.01
C ARG A 19 -5.35 -20.67 21.19
N LYS A 20 -4.94 -19.80 22.11
CA LYS A 20 -5.66 -19.52 23.36
C LYS A 20 -6.81 -18.53 23.17
N PHE A 21 -6.68 -17.58 22.26
CA PHE A 21 -7.63 -16.49 22.08
C PHE A 21 -8.19 -16.47 20.65
N ASP A 22 -9.44 -16.92 20.48
CA ASP A 22 -10.13 -16.95 19.18
C ASP A 22 -10.10 -15.62 18.42
N TRP A 23 -10.27 -14.50 19.13
CA TRP A 23 -10.25 -13.18 18.51
C TRP A 23 -8.86 -12.84 17.93
N PHE A 24 -7.79 -13.29 18.58
CA PHE A 24 -6.42 -13.06 18.13
C PHE A 24 -6.13 -13.92 16.89
N GLY A 25 -6.57 -15.19 16.90
CA GLY A 25 -6.50 -16.06 15.73
C GLY A 25 -7.20 -15.45 14.51
N LYS A 26 -8.42 -14.92 14.67
CA LYS A 26 -9.17 -14.26 13.58
C LYS A 26 -8.46 -13.04 12.99
N ILE A 27 -7.74 -12.27 13.82
CA ILE A 27 -6.94 -11.13 13.35
C ILE A 27 -5.76 -11.62 12.50
N VAL A 28 -5.02 -12.61 12.99
CA VAL A 28 -3.86 -13.18 12.27
C VAL A 28 -4.30 -13.80 10.94
N GLU A 29 -5.39 -14.54 10.91
CA GLU A 29 -5.94 -15.08 9.65
C GLU A 29 -6.30 -13.98 8.66
N ARG A 30 -6.87 -12.86 9.14
CA ARG A 30 -7.19 -11.71 8.28
C ARG A 30 -5.92 -11.08 7.71
N MET A 31 -4.89 -10.89 8.53
CA MET A 31 -3.59 -10.38 8.09
C MET A 31 -2.99 -11.31 7.02
N GLU A 32 -2.99 -12.62 7.27
CA GLU A 32 -2.47 -13.62 6.34
C GLU A 32 -3.22 -13.61 5.00
N ARG A 33 -4.56 -13.53 5.02
CA ARG A 33 -5.38 -13.42 3.80
C ARG A 33 -5.04 -12.17 2.99
N ASN A 34 -4.83 -11.03 3.66
CA ASN A 34 -4.47 -9.79 2.98
C ASN A 34 -3.05 -9.86 2.39
N LEU A 35 -2.11 -10.41 3.15
CA LEU A 35 -0.71 -10.57 2.74
C LEU A 35 -0.57 -11.52 1.55
N LYS A 36 -1.31 -12.64 1.55
CA LYS A 36 -1.37 -13.57 0.41
C LYS A 36 -1.81 -12.90 -0.89
N LYS A 37 -2.76 -11.97 -0.83
CA LYS A 37 -3.21 -11.20 -2.00
C LYS A 37 -2.11 -10.28 -2.52
N LEU A 38 -1.34 -9.66 -1.62
CA LEU A 38 -0.27 -8.72 -2.00
C LEU A 38 0.96 -9.43 -2.57
N VAL A 39 1.42 -10.51 -1.92
CA VAL A 39 2.61 -11.26 -2.33
C VAL A 39 2.43 -11.94 -3.69
N GLY A 40 1.20 -12.34 -4.03
CA GLY A 40 0.90 -12.94 -5.33
C GLY A 40 0.97 -11.96 -6.51
N ILE A 41 1.03 -10.65 -6.26
CA ILE A 41 1.01 -9.64 -7.32
C ILE A 41 2.45 -9.23 -7.65
N LYS A 42 2.83 -9.38 -8.92
CA LYS A 42 4.08 -8.82 -9.43
C LYS A 42 3.96 -7.31 -9.53
N MET A 43 4.31 -6.62 -8.45
CA MET A 43 4.33 -5.15 -8.39
C MET A 43 5.67 -4.62 -8.92
N ASN A 44 5.60 -3.59 -9.76
CA ASN A 44 6.78 -2.81 -10.13
C ASN A 44 6.93 -1.67 -9.12
N ILE A 45 7.89 -1.77 -8.20
CA ILE A 45 8.11 -0.76 -7.17
C ILE A 45 8.93 0.39 -7.79
N PRO A 46 8.36 1.60 -7.91
CA PRO A 46 9.09 2.74 -8.46
C PRO A 46 10.23 3.13 -7.53
N LYS A 47 11.38 3.46 -8.13
CA LYS A 47 12.61 3.86 -7.42
C LYS A 47 12.73 5.37 -7.28
N GLU A 48 11.96 6.11 -8.06
CA GLU A 48 11.93 7.56 -8.09
C GLU A 48 11.33 8.12 -6.80
N ARG A 49 11.68 9.36 -6.45
CA ARG A 49 11.02 10.09 -5.37
C ARG A 49 9.72 10.70 -5.89
N GLY A 50 8.61 10.42 -5.21
CA GLY A 50 7.32 11.02 -5.53
C GLY A 50 7.25 12.52 -5.27
N LYS A 51 6.29 13.19 -5.93
CA LYS A 51 5.98 14.63 -5.75
C LYS A 51 4.58 14.82 -5.15
N ALA A 52 4.42 15.86 -4.33
CA ALA A 52 3.14 16.14 -3.67
C ALA A 52 2.09 16.76 -4.61
N PHE A 53 2.52 17.45 -5.66
CA PHE A 53 1.66 18.16 -6.61
C PHE A 53 1.15 17.24 -7.72
N HIS A 54 0.24 17.75 -8.56
CA HIS A 54 -0.32 17.04 -9.73
C HIS A 54 -1.15 15.78 -9.38
N ASP A 55 -1.73 15.73 -8.18
CA ASP A 55 -2.72 14.70 -7.79
C ASP A 55 -4.18 15.13 -8.04
N VAL A 56 -4.38 16.34 -8.58
CA VAL A 56 -5.69 16.92 -8.90
C VAL A 56 -5.77 17.38 -10.35
N CYS A 57 -6.98 17.41 -10.89
CA CYS A 57 -7.30 17.93 -12.21
C CYS A 57 -7.13 19.47 -12.25
N PRO A 58 -6.40 20.04 -13.22
CA PRO A 58 -6.23 21.49 -13.33
C PRO A 58 -7.52 22.25 -13.74
N HIS A 59 -8.52 21.54 -14.28
CA HIS A 59 -9.76 22.18 -14.76
C HIS A 59 -10.85 22.24 -13.68
N ASP A 60 -10.98 21.18 -12.90
CA ASP A 60 -12.09 21.00 -11.95
C ASP A 60 -11.65 20.69 -10.52
N HIS A 61 -10.34 20.61 -10.28
CA HIS A 61 -9.70 20.36 -8.99
C HIS A 61 -10.09 19.04 -8.30
N ASN A 62 -10.76 18.11 -9.00
CA ASN A 62 -10.99 16.78 -8.44
C ASN A 62 -9.70 15.97 -8.37
N ARG A 63 -9.60 15.10 -7.37
CA ARG A 63 -8.52 14.13 -7.29
C ARG A 63 -8.54 13.20 -8.51
N LEU A 64 -7.36 12.97 -9.07
CA LEU A 64 -7.18 12.00 -10.12
C LEU A 64 -7.27 10.59 -9.55
N ILE A 65 -7.76 9.65 -10.36
CA ILE A 65 -7.86 8.25 -9.98
C ILE A 65 -6.45 7.71 -9.66
N PHE A 66 -6.33 7.08 -8.50
CA PHE A 66 -5.16 6.32 -8.13
C PHE A 66 -5.42 4.83 -8.31
N ASP A 67 -4.69 4.24 -9.26
CA ASP A 67 -4.61 2.80 -9.46
C ASP A 67 -3.15 2.36 -9.23
N PRO A 68 -2.85 1.56 -8.19
CA PRO A 68 -1.48 1.12 -7.89
C PRO A 68 -0.89 0.19 -8.95
N PHE A 69 -1.69 -0.29 -9.92
CA PHE A 69 -1.23 -1.15 -11.01
C PHE A 69 -1.16 -0.43 -12.36
N ASP A 70 -1.62 0.82 -12.44
CA ASP A 70 -1.58 1.64 -13.64
C ASP A 70 -0.86 2.98 -13.39
N PRO A 71 0.48 3.01 -13.50
CA PRO A 71 1.26 4.22 -13.27
C PRO A 71 1.10 5.28 -14.37
N LYS A 72 0.55 4.92 -15.53
CA LYS A 72 0.53 5.79 -16.72
C LYS A 72 -0.76 6.58 -16.81
N ASN A 73 -1.88 6.01 -16.35
CA ASN A 73 -3.17 6.64 -16.49
C ASN A 73 -3.58 7.39 -15.22
N ARG A 74 -3.69 8.72 -15.33
CA ARG A 74 -4.15 9.60 -14.25
C ARG A 74 -5.41 10.30 -14.72
N ARG A 75 -6.54 9.62 -14.57
CA ARG A 75 -7.82 10.06 -15.11
C ARG A 75 -8.57 10.92 -14.10
N CYS A 76 -9.19 12.00 -14.57
CA CYS A 76 -10.16 12.75 -13.77
C CYS A 76 -11.55 12.10 -13.88
N THR A 77 -12.21 11.87 -12.75
CA THR A 77 -13.57 11.29 -12.70
C THR A 77 -14.66 12.22 -13.24
N LYS A 78 -14.41 13.53 -13.29
CA LYS A 78 -15.40 14.53 -13.72
C LYS A 78 -15.26 14.94 -15.18
N CYS A 79 -14.08 15.40 -15.60
CA CYS A 79 -13.87 15.81 -16.99
C CYS A 79 -13.41 14.69 -17.92
N GLY A 80 -13.09 13.50 -17.40
CA GLY A 80 -12.69 12.32 -18.18
C GLY A 80 -11.30 12.39 -18.81
N ARG A 81 -10.57 13.50 -18.67
CA ARG A 81 -9.22 13.65 -19.23
C ARG A 81 -8.22 12.72 -18.54
N ASN A 82 -7.27 12.22 -19.33
CA ASN A 82 -6.12 11.45 -18.85
C ASN A 82 -4.87 12.32 -18.84
N PHE A 83 -4.12 12.29 -17.74
CA PHE A 83 -2.86 13.03 -17.61
C PHE A 83 -1.68 12.06 -17.55
N GLU A 84 -0.83 12.08 -18.57
CA GLU A 84 0.24 11.08 -18.77
C GLU A 84 1.64 11.68 -18.65
N SER A 85 1.77 12.96 -18.31
CA SER A 85 3.08 13.60 -18.21
C SER A 85 3.86 13.05 -17.01
N TYR A 86 5.19 13.20 -17.08
CA TYR A 86 6.09 12.73 -16.04
C TYR A 86 5.76 13.29 -14.65
N GLU A 87 5.22 14.51 -14.57
CA GLU A 87 4.85 15.11 -13.28
C GLU A 87 3.64 14.43 -12.62
N TYR A 88 2.66 14.00 -13.41
CA TYR A 88 1.54 13.20 -12.93
C TYR A 88 1.97 11.77 -12.55
N TYR A 89 2.97 11.22 -13.23
CA TYR A 89 3.64 9.98 -12.81
C TYR A 89 4.35 10.15 -11.45
N LEU A 90 5.12 11.22 -11.23
CA LEU A 90 5.76 11.44 -9.93
C LEU A 90 4.76 11.65 -8.79
N SER A 91 3.60 12.25 -9.09
CA SER A 91 2.47 12.31 -8.16
C SER A 91 1.91 10.92 -7.82
N TRP A 92 1.80 10.06 -8.84
CA TRP A 92 1.42 8.65 -8.66
C TRP A 92 2.45 7.90 -7.81
N VAL A 93 3.75 8.09 -8.03
CA VAL A 93 4.82 7.43 -7.26
C VAL A 93 4.69 7.75 -5.77
N ARG A 94 4.39 9.00 -5.41
CA ARG A 94 4.12 9.40 -4.01
C ARG A 94 2.97 8.59 -3.41
N GLN A 95 1.85 8.56 -4.11
CA GLN A 95 0.66 7.83 -3.68
C GLN A 95 0.88 6.32 -3.64
N PHE A 96 1.71 5.79 -4.54
CA PHE A 96 2.10 4.39 -4.54
C PHE A 96 2.90 4.04 -3.29
N HIS A 97 3.90 4.84 -2.90
CA HIS A 97 4.67 4.61 -1.69
C HIS A 97 3.79 4.72 -0.42
N GLU A 98 2.88 5.71 -0.36
CA GLU A 98 1.89 5.82 0.72
C GLU A 98 0.97 4.60 0.78
N TRP A 99 0.46 4.17 -0.38
CA TRP A 99 -0.40 3.00 -0.51
C TRP A 99 0.33 1.73 -0.06
N LEU A 100 1.56 1.51 -0.51
CA LEU A 100 2.36 0.35 -0.17
C LEU A 100 2.70 0.32 1.33
N GLY A 101 3.05 1.47 1.91
CA GLY A 101 3.27 1.59 3.36
C GLY A 101 2.03 1.20 4.16
N ASN A 102 0.85 1.67 3.77
CA ASN A 102 -0.40 1.27 4.41
C ASN A 102 -0.68 -0.24 4.28
N ARG A 103 -0.35 -0.85 3.13
CA ARG A 103 -0.46 -2.31 2.94
C ARG A 103 0.50 -3.08 3.84
N MET A 104 1.70 -2.56 4.09
CA MET A 104 2.68 -3.18 4.99
C MET A 104 2.20 -3.12 6.45
N ILE A 105 1.64 -2.00 6.88
CA ILE A 105 1.02 -1.87 8.21
C ILE A 105 -0.13 -2.87 8.39
N GLU A 106 -1.00 -3.02 7.38
CA GLU A 106 -2.09 -4.01 7.39
C GLU A 106 -1.59 -5.46 7.43
N ALA A 107 -0.38 -5.69 6.90
CA ALA A 107 0.33 -6.96 6.94
C ALA A 107 1.09 -7.19 8.26
N GLY A 108 1.19 -6.17 9.13
CA GLY A 108 1.95 -6.23 10.38
C GLY A 108 3.47 -6.15 10.19
N ILE A 109 3.92 -5.49 9.12
CA ILE A 109 5.34 -5.22 8.80
C ILE A 109 5.68 -3.77 9.13
#